data_AF-D0GNI4-F1
#
_entry.id   AF-D0GNI4-F1
#
_cell.length_a   1.000
_cell.length_b   1.000
_cell.length_c   1.000
_cell.angle_alpha   90.00
_cell.angle_beta   90.00
_cell.angle_gamma   90.00
#
_symmetry.space_group_name_H-M   'P 1'
#
loop_
_entity.id
_entity.type
_entity.pdbx_description
1 polymer ?
#
loop_
_entity_poly.entity_id
_entity_poly.type
_entity_poly.pdbx_seq_one_letter_code
_entity_poly.pdbx_strand_id
1 'polypeptide(L)'
;KTAPKSREEFNESSETGNFTEGTPDAGDAPFGIDEVEENNLEKEFSIIKDENGFLKVKKISLVSDADIRLILLNKKLRKYKLVITPKKNIPDACVRISLSGEQSNLRARIRNAYENDNVASPLRIKQDKIYMNNLYENQKFSLSFILNYSDDCSMEVELYEYRV
;
A
#
# COMPACT_ATOMS: atom_id res chain seq x y z
N LYS A 1 56.90 -7.76 -12.86
CA LYS A 1 57.42 -6.36 -12.92
C LYS A 1 56.45 -5.56 -13.77
N THR A 2 55.75 -4.51 -13.32
CA THR A 2 55.72 -3.83 -12.00
C THR A 2 54.34 -3.15 -11.84
N ALA A 3 54.05 -2.60 -10.66
CA ALA A 3 52.77 -2.04 -10.19
C ALA A 3 52.27 -0.78 -10.98
N PRO A 4 51.04 -0.25 -10.70
CA PRO A 4 50.32 0.68 -11.57
C PRO A 4 50.71 2.15 -11.39
N LYS A 5 50.13 3.04 -12.20
CA LYS A 5 50.19 4.51 -12.02
C LYS A 5 48.91 5.08 -11.40
N SER A 6 49.05 6.26 -10.82
CA SER A 6 48.26 6.77 -9.71
C SER A 6 47.22 7.85 -10.08
N ARG A 7 46.45 8.20 -9.04
CA ARG A 7 45.40 9.20 -8.89
C ARG A 7 45.89 10.65 -9.11
N GLU A 8 44.92 11.56 -9.24
CA GLU A 8 44.94 13.02 -9.06
C GLU A 8 44.96 13.90 -10.32
N GLU A 9 44.49 15.15 -10.13
CA GLU A 9 44.36 16.25 -11.10
C GLU A 9 43.27 16.15 -12.19
N PHE A 10 42.03 16.48 -11.79
CA PHE A 10 41.21 17.45 -12.53
C PHE A 10 40.33 18.24 -11.55
N ASN A 11 40.84 19.36 -11.08
CA ASN A 11 40.07 20.37 -10.37
C ASN A 11 40.62 21.75 -10.78
N GLU A 12 39.91 22.44 -11.66
CA GLU A 12 40.14 23.86 -11.91
C GLU A 12 38.79 24.57 -11.74
N SER A 13 38.77 25.60 -10.90
CA SER A 13 37.57 26.19 -10.30
C SER A 13 37.51 27.69 -10.58
N SER A 14 36.32 28.25 -10.84
CA SER A 14 35.92 29.67 -10.66
C SER A 14 34.66 29.99 -11.51
N GLU A 15 33.84 31.03 -11.33
CA GLU A 15 33.41 31.93 -10.22
C GLU A 15 32.19 32.74 -10.78
N THR A 16 31.24 33.33 -10.04
CA THR A 16 30.79 33.33 -8.63
C THR A 16 29.25 33.49 -8.59
N GLY A 17 28.60 33.29 -7.43
CA GLY A 17 27.20 33.67 -7.21
C GLY A 17 26.80 33.51 -5.73
N ASN A 18 26.81 34.60 -4.97
CA ASN A 18 26.84 34.57 -3.50
C ASN A 18 25.48 34.89 -2.83
N PHE A 19 25.41 34.69 -1.51
CA PHE A 19 24.29 34.94 -0.57
C PHE A 19 23.16 33.87 -0.56
N THR A 20 22.66 33.38 0.58
CA THR A 20 22.88 33.79 1.99
C THR A 20 22.82 32.60 2.95
N GLU A 21 23.57 32.67 4.05
CA GLU A 21 23.51 31.72 5.17
C GLU A 21 22.20 31.88 5.97
N GLY A 22 21.61 30.78 6.45
CA GLY A 22 20.32 30.79 7.14
C GLY A 22 19.93 29.43 7.74
N THR A 23 20.45 29.14 8.93
CA THR A 23 20.01 28.05 9.82
C THR A 23 19.58 28.67 11.16
N PRO A 24 18.78 28.01 12.05
CA PRO A 24 18.36 26.59 12.01
C PRO A 24 16.86 26.35 12.31
N ASP A 25 16.52 25.07 12.46
CA ASP A 25 15.43 24.51 13.29
C ASP A 25 13.97 24.65 12.85
N ALA A 26 13.34 23.49 12.57
CA ALA A 26 11.92 23.23 12.82
C ALA A 26 11.61 21.72 12.69
N GLY A 27 11.48 21.03 13.83
CA GLY A 27 10.57 19.89 13.97
C GLY A 27 11.06 18.52 13.52
N ASP A 28 11.49 17.72 14.50
CA ASP A 28 11.42 16.26 14.46
C ASP A 28 9.93 15.85 14.35
N ALA A 29 9.44 15.61 13.12
CA ALA A 29 8.03 15.35 12.85
C ALA A 29 7.68 13.88 13.14
N PRO A 30 6.83 13.59 14.15
CA PRO A 30 6.65 12.22 14.63
C PRO A 30 5.66 11.43 13.78
N PHE A 31 6.15 10.71 12.76
CA PHE A 31 5.39 9.71 11.98
C PHE A 31 3.97 10.16 11.56
N GLY A 32 3.84 11.43 11.19
CA GLY A 32 2.61 11.97 10.59
C GLY A 32 2.60 11.69 9.10
N ILE A 33 1.47 11.22 8.57
CA ILE A 33 1.25 11.12 7.13
C ILE A 33 1.20 12.56 6.60
N ASP A 34 2.12 12.94 5.72
CA ASP A 34 2.14 14.28 5.14
C ASP A 34 0.81 14.57 4.41
N GLU A 35 0.30 15.80 4.51
CA GLU A 35 -0.92 16.21 3.78
C GLU A 35 -0.79 15.98 2.27
N VAL A 36 0.45 15.99 1.75
CA VAL A 36 0.78 15.69 0.35
C VAL A 36 0.51 14.21 0.00
N GLU A 37 0.70 13.27 0.93
CA GLU A 37 0.34 11.86 0.72
C GLU A 37 -1.17 11.63 0.82
N GLU A 38 -1.88 12.21 1.80
CA GLU A 38 -3.36 12.12 1.88
C GLU A 38 -3.99 12.60 0.56
N ASN A 39 -3.58 13.75 0.04
CA ASN A 39 -4.05 14.30 -1.25
C ASN A 39 -3.79 13.40 -2.46
N ASN A 40 -2.77 12.54 -2.42
CA ASN A 40 -2.46 11.59 -3.50
C ASN A 40 -3.25 10.27 -3.34
N LEU A 41 -3.40 9.77 -2.11
CA LEU A 41 -4.28 8.65 -1.78
C LEU A 41 -5.73 8.97 -2.17
N GLU A 42 -6.23 10.15 -1.83
CA GLU A 42 -7.57 10.60 -2.22
C GLU A 42 -7.76 10.55 -3.73
N LYS A 43 -6.80 11.01 -4.54
CA LYS A 43 -6.87 10.94 -6.02
C LYS A 43 -6.88 9.50 -6.56
N GLU A 44 -6.08 8.60 -5.99
CA GLU A 44 -6.04 7.19 -6.43
C GLU A 44 -7.34 6.43 -6.14
N PHE A 45 -7.95 6.71 -4.99
CA PHE A 45 -9.21 6.10 -4.55
C PHE A 45 -10.46 6.86 -5.02
N SER A 46 -10.33 8.13 -5.43
CA SER A 46 -11.41 9.09 -5.78
C SER A 46 -12.56 8.53 -6.61
N ILE A 47 -12.29 7.63 -7.55
CA ILE A 47 -13.30 7.05 -8.42
C ILE A 47 -13.16 5.53 -8.39
N ILE A 48 -14.13 4.86 -7.79
CA ILE A 48 -14.28 3.40 -7.86
C ILE A 48 -15.45 3.11 -8.78
N LYS A 49 -15.16 2.70 -10.02
CA LYS A 49 -16.18 2.27 -10.99
C LYS A 49 -16.69 0.88 -10.63
N ASP A 50 -17.99 0.69 -10.70
CA ASP A 50 -18.72 -0.54 -10.41
C ASP A 50 -19.68 -0.88 -11.55
N GLU A 51 -20.32 -2.04 -11.48
CA GLU A 51 -21.47 -2.37 -12.32
C GLU A 51 -22.69 -1.50 -11.94
N ASN A 52 -22.75 -1.07 -10.67
CA ASN A 52 -23.80 -0.19 -10.13
C ASN A 52 -23.48 1.32 -10.21
N GLY A 53 -22.36 1.74 -10.80
CA GLY A 53 -22.04 3.16 -11.03
C GLY A 53 -20.66 3.61 -10.52
N PHE A 54 -20.54 4.87 -10.09
CA PHE A 54 -19.28 5.44 -9.57
C PHE A 54 -19.41 5.75 -8.08
N LEU A 55 -18.58 5.13 -7.23
CA LEU A 55 -18.36 5.62 -5.87
C LEU A 55 -17.30 6.73 -5.90
N LYS A 56 -17.64 7.89 -5.34
CA LYS A 56 -16.71 8.99 -5.14
C LYS A 56 -16.17 8.95 -3.71
N VAL A 57 -14.91 8.55 -3.52
CA VAL A 57 -14.27 8.61 -2.21
C VAL A 57 -13.96 10.08 -1.87
N LYS A 58 -14.43 10.54 -0.71
CA LYS A 58 -14.23 11.91 -0.19
C LYS A 58 -13.04 12.05 0.75
N LYS A 59 -12.74 11.00 1.53
CA LYS A 59 -11.57 10.92 2.41
C LYS A 59 -11.13 9.46 2.53
N ILE A 60 -9.84 9.26 2.70
CA ILE A 60 -9.21 7.97 3.02
C ILE A 60 -8.16 8.17 4.13
N SER A 61 -8.00 7.19 5.00
CA SER A 61 -6.97 7.20 6.06
C SER A 61 -6.44 5.79 6.30
N LEU A 62 -5.13 5.66 6.49
CA LEU A 62 -4.48 4.40 6.85
C LEU A 62 -4.91 3.97 8.26
N VAL A 63 -5.12 2.68 8.47
CA VAL A 63 -5.50 2.07 9.75
C VAL A 63 -4.35 1.23 10.29
N SER A 64 -3.49 1.88 11.08
CA SER A 64 -2.38 1.23 11.78
C SER A 64 -2.84 0.27 12.90
N ASP A 65 -4.05 0.48 13.41
CA ASP A 65 -4.62 -0.24 14.56
C ASP A 65 -5.46 -1.47 14.17
N ALA A 66 -4.83 -2.43 13.48
CA ALA A 66 -5.42 -3.74 13.19
C ALA A 66 -4.37 -4.87 13.24
N ASP A 67 -4.74 -6.03 13.78
CA ASP A 67 -3.97 -7.27 13.62
C ASP A 67 -4.30 -7.86 12.24
N ILE A 68 -3.32 -7.85 11.34
CA ILE A 68 -3.45 -8.33 9.96
C ILE A 68 -2.58 -9.58 9.80
N ARG A 69 -3.19 -10.69 9.35
CA ARG A 69 -2.50 -11.98 9.13
C ARG A 69 -2.75 -12.49 7.73
N LEU A 70 -1.67 -12.69 6.98
CA LEU A 70 -1.70 -13.23 5.64
C LEU A 70 -1.21 -14.69 5.65
N ILE A 71 -2.00 -15.59 5.06
CA ILE A 71 -1.76 -17.05 5.08
C ILE A 71 -1.88 -17.59 3.66
N LEU A 72 -0.89 -18.35 3.19
CA LEU A 72 -0.99 -19.07 1.92
C LEU A 72 -1.88 -20.32 2.09
N LEU A 73 -3.01 -20.38 1.37
CA LEU A 73 -3.90 -21.55 1.38
C LEU A 73 -3.52 -22.58 0.32
N ASN A 74 -3.14 -22.14 -0.88
CA ASN A 74 -2.81 -23.04 -1.99
C ASN A 74 -1.79 -22.38 -2.93
N LYS A 75 -0.55 -22.90 -2.93
CA LYS A 75 0.54 -22.39 -3.78
C LYS A 75 0.24 -22.51 -5.28
N LYS A 76 -0.34 -23.63 -5.73
CA LYS A 76 -0.64 -23.87 -7.16
C LYS A 76 -1.68 -22.88 -7.69
N LEU A 77 -2.67 -22.51 -6.87
CA LEU A 77 -3.71 -21.55 -7.21
C LEU A 77 -3.36 -20.11 -6.84
N ARG A 78 -2.20 -19.86 -6.19
CA ARG A 78 -1.83 -18.56 -5.59
C ARG A 78 -2.96 -17.98 -4.75
N LYS A 79 -3.62 -18.86 -3.99
CA LYS A 79 -4.77 -18.55 -3.14
C LYS A 79 -4.28 -18.26 -1.73
N TYR A 80 -4.61 -17.09 -1.24
CA TYR A 80 -4.26 -16.61 0.10
C TYR A 80 -5.53 -16.40 0.92
N LYS A 81 -5.39 -16.43 2.24
CA LYS A 81 -6.36 -15.98 3.23
C LYS A 81 -5.79 -14.77 3.95
N LEU A 82 -6.57 -13.70 4.02
CA LEU A 82 -6.29 -12.55 4.86
C LEU A 82 -7.27 -12.59 6.04
N VAL A 83 -6.75 -12.46 7.26
CA VAL A 83 -7.53 -12.31 8.49
C VAL A 83 -7.20 -10.95 9.08
N ILE A 84 -8.24 -10.18 9.40
CA ILE A 84 -8.14 -8.82 9.93
C ILE A 84 -8.90 -8.80 11.25
N THR A 85 -8.26 -8.32 12.31
CA THR A 85 -8.90 -8.04 13.59
C THR A 85 -8.69 -6.54 13.90
N PRO A 86 -9.67 -5.67 13.62
CA PRO A 86 -9.51 -4.23 13.81
C PRO A 86 -9.72 -3.87 15.29
N LYS A 87 -9.00 -2.86 15.79
CA LYS A 87 -9.21 -2.33 17.17
C LYS A 87 -10.31 -1.27 17.26
N LYS A 88 -10.99 -0.97 16.15
CA LYS A 88 -12.13 -0.03 16.05
C LYS A 88 -13.13 -0.52 15.01
N ASN A 89 -14.35 0.01 15.06
CA ASN A 89 -15.35 -0.21 14.01
C ASN A 89 -14.99 0.60 12.75
N ILE A 90 -15.04 -0.05 11.58
CA ILE A 90 -14.71 0.53 10.27
C ILE A 90 -15.83 0.13 9.29
N PRO A 91 -16.78 1.04 8.96
CA PRO A 91 -17.94 0.69 8.13
C PRO A 91 -17.59 0.46 6.66
N ASP A 92 -16.62 1.22 6.16
CA ASP A 92 -16.12 1.21 4.78
C ASP A 92 -14.60 1.03 4.82
N ALA A 93 -14.15 -0.14 4.40
CA ALA A 93 -12.76 -0.56 4.50
C ALA A 93 -12.19 -1.00 3.15
N CYS A 94 -10.90 -0.78 2.94
CA CYS A 94 -10.19 -1.27 1.78
C CYS A 94 -8.82 -1.80 2.19
N VAL A 95 -8.44 -2.98 1.70
CA VAL A 95 -7.06 -3.46 1.80
C VAL A 95 -6.35 -3.30 0.47
N ARG A 96 -5.13 -2.80 0.53
CA ARG A 96 -4.21 -2.72 -0.60
C ARG A 96 -3.12 -3.79 -0.46
N ILE A 97 -2.76 -4.42 -1.57
CA ILE A 97 -1.79 -5.51 -1.61
C ILE A 97 -0.65 -5.11 -2.54
N SER A 98 0.55 -4.94 -1.97
CA SER A 98 1.78 -4.62 -2.70
C SER A 98 2.65 -5.87 -2.78
N LEU A 99 3.36 -6.05 -3.91
CA LEU A 99 4.34 -7.12 -4.08
C LEU A 99 5.75 -6.53 -3.97
N SER A 100 6.54 -7.11 -3.07
CA SER A 100 7.91 -6.67 -2.79
C SER A 100 8.89 -7.67 -3.40
N GLY A 101 9.73 -7.18 -4.31
CA GLY A 101 10.72 -7.95 -5.08
C GLY A 101 11.93 -7.08 -5.43
N GLU A 102 12.74 -7.51 -6.41
CA GLU A 102 13.98 -6.83 -6.80
C GLU A 102 13.75 -5.41 -7.37
N GLN A 103 12.62 -5.21 -8.04
CA GLN A 103 12.08 -3.89 -8.38
C GLN A 103 11.04 -3.52 -7.30
N SER A 104 11.19 -2.34 -6.69
CA SER A 104 10.37 -1.92 -5.54
C SER A 104 8.87 -1.78 -5.87
N ASN A 105 8.02 -2.27 -4.96
CA ASN A 105 6.59 -1.97 -4.83
C ASN A 105 5.74 -2.14 -6.09
N LEU A 106 5.69 -3.38 -6.60
CA LEU A 106 4.90 -3.73 -7.76
C LEU A 106 3.43 -3.98 -7.34
N ARG A 107 2.47 -3.26 -7.96
CA ARG A 107 1.03 -3.37 -7.65
C ARG A 107 0.52 -4.79 -7.92
N ALA A 108 -0.04 -5.45 -6.91
CA ALA A 108 -0.59 -6.79 -7.09
C ALA A 108 -1.74 -6.81 -8.12
N ARG A 109 -1.79 -7.84 -8.96
CA ARG A 109 -2.94 -8.11 -9.82
C ARG A 109 -3.84 -9.14 -9.15
N ILE A 110 -4.93 -8.68 -8.54
CA ILE A 110 -5.89 -9.55 -7.84
C ILE A 110 -6.93 -10.04 -8.87
N ARG A 111 -7.10 -11.37 -8.98
CA ARG A 111 -8.03 -12.00 -9.93
C ARG A 111 -9.43 -12.15 -9.36
N ASN A 112 -9.52 -12.64 -8.13
CA ASN A 112 -10.75 -12.93 -7.41
C ASN A 112 -10.51 -12.71 -5.91
N ALA A 113 -11.55 -12.33 -5.19
CA ALA A 113 -11.56 -12.14 -3.74
C ALA A 113 -12.95 -12.51 -3.20
N TYR A 114 -13.00 -13.14 -2.02
CA TYR A 114 -14.22 -13.72 -1.45
C TYR A 114 -14.24 -13.56 0.06
N GLU A 115 -15.37 -13.13 0.61
CA GLU A 115 -15.59 -13.10 2.05
C GLU A 115 -15.66 -14.51 2.62
N ASN A 116 -14.93 -14.76 3.71
CA ASN A 116 -14.82 -16.04 4.42
C ASN A 116 -14.58 -17.27 3.51
N ASP A 117 -13.89 -17.08 2.39
CA ASP A 117 -13.68 -18.09 1.33
C ASP A 117 -14.95 -18.61 0.64
N ASN A 118 -16.07 -17.89 0.74
CA ASN A 118 -17.33 -18.22 0.10
C ASN A 118 -17.44 -17.63 -1.31
N VAL A 119 -17.49 -18.50 -2.33
CA VAL A 119 -17.60 -18.08 -3.74
C VAL A 119 -18.90 -17.32 -4.02
N ALA A 120 -19.97 -17.53 -3.23
CA ALA A 120 -21.22 -16.78 -3.32
C ALA A 120 -21.15 -15.37 -2.69
N SER A 121 -20.05 -15.02 -2.02
CA SER A 121 -19.80 -13.71 -1.40
C SER A 121 -18.56 -13.06 -2.02
N PRO A 122 -18.59 -12.69 -3.32
CA PRO A 122 -17.47 -12.03 -3.97
C PRO A 122 -17.24 -10.63 -3.39
N LEU A 123 -15.98 -10.29 -3.14
CA LEU A 123 -15.56 -8.96 -2.73
C LEU A 123 -15.19 -8.11 -3.95
N ARG A 124 -15.41 -6.81 -3.84
CA ARG A 124 -15.12 -5.85 -4.90
C ARG A 124 -13.61 -5.62 -5.03
N ILE A 125 -13.11 -5.59 -6.26
CA ILE A 125 -11.67 -5.44 -6.57
C ILE A 125 -11.44 -4.24 -7.50
N LYS A 126 -10.38 -3.47 -7.25
CA LYS A 126 -9.82 -2.49 -8.21
C LYS A 126 -8.31 -2.59 -8.20
N GLN A 127 -7.72 -3.20 -9.23
CA GLN A 127 -6.28 -3.42 -9.37
C GLN A 127 -5.66 -4.25 -8.20
N ASP A 128 -4.97 -3.55 -7.29
CA ASP A 128 -4.26 -4.01 -6.11
C ASP A 128 -5.10 -3.90 -4.82
N LYS A 129 -6.37 -3.47 -4.94
CA LYS A 129 -7.25 -3.12 -3.82
C LYS A 129 -8.47 -4.04 -3.76
N ILE A 130 -8.82 -4.49 -2.54
CA ILE A 130 -10.06 -5.22 -2.23
C ILE A 130 -10.90 -4.34 -1.29
N TYR A 131 -12.17 -4.16 -1.60
CA TYR A 131 -13.11 -3.35 -0.81
C TYR A 131 -14.07 -4.27 -0.05
N MET A 132 -14.40 -3.84 1.15
CA MET A 132 -15.13 -4.62 2.15
C MET A 132 -15.84 -3.68 3.12
N ASN A 133 -16.91 -4.16 3.75
CA ASN A 133 -17.75 -3.35 4.61
C ASN A 133 -17.87 -3.98 6.00
N ASN A 134 -18.24 -3.16 6.99
CA ASN A 134 -18.63 -3.61 8.33
C ASN A 134 -17.56 -4.43 9.06
N LEU A 135 -16.35 -3.87 9.18
CA LEU A 135 -15.30 -4.41 10.03
C LEU A 135 -15.58 -3.98 11.49
N TYR A 136 -16.02 -4.92 12.31
CA TYR A 136 -16.36 -4.66 13.72
C TYR A 136 -15.15 -4.82 14.65
N GLU A 137 -15.09 -3.95 15.66
CA GLU A 137 -14.05 -3.94 16.69
C GLU A 137 -13.87 -5.32 17.35
N ASN A 138 -12.62 -5.77 17.45
CA ASN A 138 -12.20 -7.07 18.00
C ASN A 138 -12.81 -8.31 17.31
N GLN A 139 -13.59 -8.15 16.24
CA GLN A 139 -14.14 -9.24 15.46
C GLN A 139 -13.21 -9.61 14.30
N LYS A 140 -12.98 -10.91 14.11
CA LYS A 140 -12.16 -11.41 12.99
C LYS A 140 -12.96 -11.35 11.70
N PHE A 141 -12.60 -10.43 10.82
CA PHE A 141 -12.94 -10.51 9.41
C PHE A 141 -11.99 -11.50 8.71
N SER A 142 -12.50 -12.26 7.74
CA SER A 142 -11.69 -13.16 6.92
C SER A 142 -12.08 -13.02 5.45
N LEU A 143 -11.10 -12.94 4.57
CA LEU A 143 -11.30 -13.10 3.12
C LEU A 143 -10.29 -14.08 2.54
N SER A 144 -10.58 -14.62 1.36
CA SER A 144 -9.58 -15.23 0.50
C SER A 144 -9.41 -14.41 -0.77
N PHE A 145 -8.24 -14.49 -1.40
CA PHE A 145 -7.98 -13.87 -2.69
C PHE A 145 -7.00 -14.69 -3.52
N ILE A 146 -7.03 -14.49 -4.84
CA ILE A 146 -6.19 -15.17 -5.82
C ILE A 146 -5.35 -14.12 -6.56
N LEU A 147 -4.03 -14.28 -6.52
CA LEU A 147 -3.10 -13.43 -7.27
C LEU A 147 -2.85 -13.95 -8.68
N ASN A 148 -2.88 -13.03 -9.65
CA ASN A 148 -2.45 -13.26 -11.03
C ASN A 148 -1.02 -12.70 -11.22
N TYR A 149 -0.06 -13.41 -10.65
CA TYR A 149 1.38 -13.11 -10.76
C TYR A 149 2.17 -14.39 -11.08
N SER A 150 3.37 -14.28 -11.63
CA SER A 150 4.16 -15.44 -12.11
C SER A 150 5.19 -15.95 -11.10
N ASP A 151 5.74 -15.09 -10.27
CA ASP A 151 6.87 -15.42 -9.41
C ASP A 151 6.42 -15.57 -7.94
N ASP A 152 7.30 -16.11 -7.09
CA ASP A 152 7.11 -16.07 -5.64
C ASP A 152 7.68 -14.74 -5.13
N CYS A 153 6.82 -13.87 -4.59
CA CYS A 153 7.19 -12.57 -4.03
C CYS A 153 6.72 -12.41 -2.59
N SER A 154 7.41 -11.56 -1.84
CA SER A 154 6.90 -11.05 -0.56
C SER A 154 5.67 -10.17 -0.81
N MET A 155 4.76 -10.11 0.17
CA MET A 155 3.56 -9.29 0.09
C MET A 155 3.44 -8.39 1.30
N GLU A 156 3.08 -7.13 1.04
CA GLU A 156 2.72 -6.15 2.04
C GLU A 156 1.22 -5.86 1.94
N VAL A 157 0.57 -5.66 3.09
CA VAL A 157 -0.87 -5.42 3.17
C VAL A 157 -1.13 -4.20 4.03
N GLU A 158 -1.77 -3.20 3.43
CA GLU A 158 -2.17 -1.95 4.07
C GLU A 158 -3.70 -1.95 4.23
N LEU A 159 -4.21 -1.59 5.41
CA LEU A 159 -5.65 -1.42 5.65
C LEU A 159 -5.99 0.07 5.68
N TYR A 160 -7.04 0.46 4.96
CA TYR A 160 -7.55 1.83 4.90
C TYR A 160 -9.02 1.88 5.29
N GLU A 161 -9.41 2.94 6.01
CA GLU A 161 -10.80 3.39 6.16
C GLU A 161 -11.06 4.44 5.07
N TYR A 162 -12.21 4.39 4.41
CA TYR A 162 -12.61 5.42 3.44
C TYR A 162 -14.03 5.92 3.72
N ARG A 163 -14.38 7.09 3.16
CA ARG A 163 -15.73 7.67 3.24
C ARG A 163 -16.19 8.15 1.87
N VAL A 164 -17.48 7.95 1.56
CA VAL A 164 -18.13 8.32 0.29
C VAL A 164 -18.96 9.59 0.37
#